data_AF-A0A173MR00-F1
#
_entry.id   AF-A0A173MR00-F1
#
_cell.length_a   1.000
_cell.length_b   1.000
_cell.length_c   1.000
_cell.angle_alpha   90.00
_cell.angle_beta   90.00
_cell.angle_gamma   90.00
#
_symmetry.space_group_name_H-M   'P 1'
#
loop_
_entity.id
_entity.type
_entity.pdbx_description
1 polymer ?
#
loop_
_entity_poly.entity_id
_entity_poly.type
_entity_poly.pdbx_seq_one_letter_code
_entity_poly.pdbx_strand_id
1 'polypeptide(L)' 'MNNFYQAKKEAYFISTDPSLLNIEVIHHFLAFETHWAKDVPVSIVEKSIAGSLCFGVYHQQHR' A
#
# COMPACT_ATOMS: atom_id res chain seq x y z
N MET A 1 -15.40 -3.17 -14.82
CA MET A 1 -15.10 -1.91 -14.10
C MET A 1 -14.75 -2.29 -12.68
N ASN A 2 -13.47 -2.23 -12.30
CA ASN A 2 -13.10 -2.37 -10.89
C ASN A 2 -13.40 -1.03 -10.22
N ASN A 3 -14.38 -1.01 -9.34
CA ASN A 3 -14.64 0.15 -8.50
C ASN A 3 -13.77 0.01 -7.26
N PHE A 4 -12.81 0.91 -7.09
CA PHE A 4 -12.05 1.03 -5.85
C PHE A 4 -12.82 1.89 -4.85
N TYR A 5 -12.76 1.50 -3.58
CA TYR A 5 -13.30 2.27 -2.47
C TYR A 5 -12.38 3.43 -2.13
N GLN A 6 -12.98 4.61 -1.87
CA GLN A 6 -12.28 5.80 -1.41
C GLN A 6 -13.07 6.52 -0.31
N ALA A 7 -12.35 7.10 0.65
CA ALA A 7 -12.90 7.98 1.67
C ALA A 7 -11.96 9.18 1.87
N LYS A 8 -12.49 10.37 2.11
CA LYS A 8 -11.71 11.60 2.30
C LYS A 8 -12.00 12.19 3.68
N LYS A 9 -10.96 12.69 4.35
CA LYS A 9 -11.06 13.44 5.59
C LYS A 9 -9.99 14.53 5.60
N GLU A 10 -10.42 15.79 5.58
CA GLU A 10 -9.53 16.96 5.55
C GLU A 10 -8.49 16.82 4.42
N ALA A 11 -7.19 16.89 4.75
CA ALA A 11 -6.08 16.78 3.81
C ALA A 11 -5.70 15.32 3.47
N TYR A 12 -6.41 14.33 3.97
CA TYR A 12 -6.11 12.91 3.75
C TYR A 12 -7.19 12.20 2.97
N PHE A 13 -6.80 11.15 2.24
CA PHE A 13 -7.74 10.21 1.66
C PHE A 13 -7.24 8.76 1.79
N ILE A 14 -8.18 7.85 1.93
CA ILE A 14 -7.97 6.40 1.87
C ILE A 14 -8.38 5.94 0.47
N SER A 15 -7.60 5.04 -0.13
CA SER A 15 -7.93 4.37 -1.38
C SER A 15 -7.61 2.89 -1.31
N THR A 16 -8.41 2.10 -2.02
CA THR A 16 -8.13 0.67 -2.31
C THR A 16 -7.64 0.45 -3.73
N ASP A 17 -7.29 1.53 -4.44
CA ASP A 17 -6.67 1.47 -5.76
C ASP A 17 -5.20 1.02 -5.64
N PRO A 18 -4.84 -0.19 -6.11
CA PRO A 18 -3.50 -0.70 -6.00
C PRO A 18 -2.49 0.11 -6.82
N SER A 19 -2.92 0.89 -7.82
CA SER A 19 -1.99 1.73 -8.61
C SER A 19 -1.43 2.90 -7.81
N LEU A 20 -2.02 3.21 -6.65
CA LEU A 20 -1.52 4.25 -5.74
C LEU A 20 -0.53 3.70 -4.71
N LEU A 21 -0.36 2.38 -4.61
CA LEU A 21 0.57 1.78 -3.66
C LEU A 21 2.00 1.94 -4.16
N ASN A 22 2.89 2.44 -3.30
CA ASN A 22 4.32 2.47 -3.58
C ASN A 22 4.95 1.16 -3.08
N ILE A 23 5.18 0.22 -3.99
CA ILE A 23 5.72 -1.12 -3.70
C ILE A 23 7.12 -1.07 -3.10
N GLU A 24 7.94 -0.10 -3.49
CA GLU A 24 9.30 0.03 -2.97
C GLU A 24 9.27 0.43 -1.49
N VAL A 25 8.47 1.43 -1.13
CA VAL A 25 8.31 1.91 0.26
C VAL A 25 7.67 0.84 1.15
N ILE A 26 6.47 0.40 0.76
CA ILE A 26 6.08 -1.01 0.69
C ILE A 26 7.00 -2.05 1.36
N HIS A 27 7.74 -2.68 0.46
CA HIS A 27 8.70 -3.72 0.71
C HIS A 27 9.81 -3.28 1.65
N HIS A 28 10.34 -2.05 1.52
CA HIS A 28 11.41 -1.58 2.38
C HIS A 28 11.01 -1.62 3.86
N PHE A 29 9.85 -1.03 4.16
CA PHE A 29 9.34 -1.02 5.53
C PHE A 29 9.12 -2.45 6.05
N LEU A 30 8.46 -3.31 5.26
CA LEU A 30 8.19 -4.69 5.67
C LEU A 30 9.47 -5.49 5.89
N ALA A 31 10.40 -5.47 4.95
CA ALA A 31 11.60 -6.30 4.95
C ALA A 31 12.66 -5.84 5.95
N PHE A 32 12.77 -4.53 6.21
CA PHE A 32 13.90 -3.97 6.98
C PHE A 32 13.49 -3.28 8.29
N GLU A 33 12.26 -2.78 8.41
CA GLU A 33 11.81 -2.03 9.58
C GLU A 33 10.87 -2.82 10.50
N THR A 34 10.35 -3.96 10.05
CA THR A 34 9.48 -4.82 10.85
C THR A 34 10.13 -6.17 11.19
N HIS A 35 9.86 -6.68 12.39
CA HIS A 35 10.41 -7.96 12.81
C HIS A 35 9.64 -9.17 12.26
N TRP A 36 8.36 -9.01 11.92
CA TRP A 36 7.50 -10.13 11.48
C TRP A 36 7.60 -10.42 9.98
N ALA A 37 7.99 -9.45 9.16
CA ALA A 37 8.15 -9.60 7.72
C ALA A 37 9.61 -9.40 7.27
N LYS A 38 10.56 -9.57 8.21
CA LYS A 38 11.98 -9.38 7.97
C LYS A 38 12.45 -10.20 6.75
N ASP A 39 13.24 -9.57 5.88
CA ASP A 39 13.82 -10.17 4.67
C ASP A 39 12.78 -10.72 3.68
N VAL A 40 11.50 -10.31 3.77
CA VAL A 40 10.46 -10.73 2.80
C VAL A 40 10.84 -10.29 1.38
N PRO A 41 10.85 -11.20 0.38
CA PRO A 41 11.15 -10.81 -0.99
C PRO A 41 10.08 -9.88 -1.58
N VAL A 42 10.50 -8.91 -2.40
CA VAL A 42 9.58 -7.99 -3.09
C VAL A 42 8.48 -8.72 -3.88
N SER A 43 8.81 -9.84 -4.53
CA SER A 43 7.85 -10.65 -5.28
C SER A 43 6.74 -11.25 -4.42
N ILE A 44 7.02 -11.53 -3.14
CA ILE A 44 6.01 -12.00 -2.19
C ILE A 44 5.09 -10.85 -1.79
N VAL A 45 5.63 -9.64 -1.60
CA VAL A 45 4.83 -8.43 -1.32
C VAL A 45 3.92 -8.11 -2.49
N GLU A 46 4.44 -8.12 -3.72
CA GLU A 46 3.64 -7.92 -4.95
C GLU A 46 2.51 -8.95 -5.09
N LYS A 47 2.82 -10.23 -4.87
CA LYS A 47 1.82 -11.31 -4.91
C LYS A 47 0.75 -11.12 -3.82
N SER A 48 1.15 -10.68 -2.64
CA SER A 48 0.25 -10.43 -1.50
C SER A 48 -0.69 -9.27 -1.80
N ILE A 49 -0.18 -8.18 -2.36
CA ILE A 49 -0.98 -7.02 -2.77
C ILE A 49 -1.98 -7.41 -3.87
N ALA A 50 -1.55 -8.18 -4.87
CA ALA A 50 -2.43 -8.65 -5.95
C ALA A 50 -3.59 -9.54 -5.44
N GLY A 51 -3.38 -10.25 -4.33
CA GLY A 51 -4.38 -11.15 -3.72
C GLY A 51 -5.19 -10.54 -2.57
N SER A 52 -4.98 -9.27 -2.22
CA SER A 52 -5.55 -8.64 -1.02
C SER A 52 -6.31 -7.35 -1.32
N LEU A 53 -7.27 -7.00 -0.47
CA LEU A 53 -7.85 -5.65 -0.45
C LEU A 53 -6.97 -4.74 0.42
N CYS A 54 -6.02 -4.06 -0.21
CA CYS A 54 -5.12 -3.14 0.48
C CYS A 54 -5.77 -1.76 0.67
N PHE A 55 -5.49 -1.11 1.80
CA PHE A 55 -5.93 0.25 2.10
C PHE A 55 -4.70 1.16 2.20
N GLY A 56 -4.51 2.06 1.23
CA GLY A 56 -3.50 3.10 1.28
C GLY A 56 -4.06 4.40 1.85
N VAL A 57 -3.30 5.09 2.69
CA VAL A 57 -3.62 6.43 3.22
C VAL A 57 -2.65 7.43 2.60
N TYR A 58 -3.20 8.52 2.06
CA TYR A 58 -2.44 9.51 1.31
C TYR A 58 -2.75 10.91 1.82
N HIS A 59 -1.75 11.78 1.83
CA HIS A 59 -1.89 13.20 2.09
C HIS A 59 -1.97 13.95 0.76
N GLN A 60 -2.94 14.86 0.59
CA GLN A 60 -3.19 15.55 -0.68
C GLN A 60 -2.01 16.39 -1.18
N GLN A 61 -1.10 16.81 -0.30
CA GLN A 61 0.05 17.65 -0.65
C GLN A 61 1.31 16.85 -1.03
N HIS A 62 1.32 15.53 -0.84
CA HIS A 62 2.44 14.65 -1.20
C HIS A 62 1.88 13.43 -1.93
N ARG A 63 1.76 13.54 -3.25
CA ARG A 63 1.52 12.42 -4.14
C ARG A 63 2.84 11.75 -4.51
#